data_AF-A0A8J4B2X5-F1
#
_entry.id   AF-A0A8J4B2X5-F1
#
_cell.length_a   1.000
_cell.length_b   1.000
_cell.length_c   1.000
_cell.angle_alpha   90.00
_cell.angle_beta   90.00
_cell.angle_gamma   90.00
#
_symmetry.space_group_name_H-M   'P 1'
#
loop_
_entity.id
_entity.type
_entity.pdbx_description
1 polymer ?
#
loop_
_entity_poly.entity_id
_entity_poly.type
_entity_poly.pdbx_seq_one_letter_code
_entity_poly.pdbx_strand_id
1 'polypeptide(L)'
;MSIEVLPLGAGQDVGRSCCIVRMAGRTVMFDCGAHFGFRDARRFPEFGLLSRAGRFTEIIDAVVITHFHTDHLGALPYFTEVCGYQGPILMTYPTFAIAPMMLEDYVKVNADRPGERLPYNEQHVRECLRRVTAVDLHQVVAVAPGLSFTFHYAGHVLGAAMVHMTAGHLTALYTGDFNSSPDRHLGPAEPLLPPGGPSGAALRRPDVLISEATYAATLRDSKRARERDLLSAVVETVSAGGKVLIPTFAMGRAQELLMLITDCWERNGLQVPVYFSSAMASRALVYYQLLLNWTNANVRRTIFGAAGSAVDGGGGGGGGGGQPTVDGRRRSDYRTEGTEGGGGGGGDGRSSGEEVPYDGRFKDDDDDDDDKEQEEYGSADEYEEGSEEGKGGVSGSGGGGGADPDMKGYDKR
;
A
#
# COMPACT_ATOMS: atom_id res chain seq x y z
N MET A 1 16.01 30.30 2.85
CA MET A 1 15.15 29.64 1.85
C MET A 1 14.02 28.96 2.61
N SER A 2 12.77 29.18 2.25
CA SER A 2 11.63 28.53 2.92
C SER A 2 11.41 27.12 2.36
N ILE A 3 11.01 26.19 3.23
CA ILE A 3 10.41 24.92 2.83
C ILE A 3 8.90 25.10 2.92
N GLU A 4 8.18 24.72 1.87
CA GLU A 4 6.72 24.80 1.81
C GLU A 4 6.17 23.42 1.45
N VAL A 5 5.17 22.98 2.21
CA VAL A 5 4.42 21.75 1.97
C VAL A 5 2.96 22.13 1.76
N LEU A 6 2.42 21.79 0.60
CA LEU A 6 1.05 22.10 0.20
C LEU A 6 0.32 20.80 -0.16
N PRO A 7 -0.49 20.25 0.76
CA PRO A 7 -1.40 19.15 0.45
C PRO A 7 -2.49 19.63 -0.52
N LEU A 8 -2.59 18.99 -1.68
CA LEU A 8 -3.70 19.18 -2.64
C LEU A 8 -4.80 18.14 -2.46
N GLY A 9 -4.50 17.06 -1.74
CA GLY A 9 -5.40 16.00 -1.31
C GLY A 9 -4.79 15.21 -0.15
N ALA A 10 -5.56 14.33 0.48
CA ALA A 10 -5.22 13.62 1.72
C ALA A 10 -4.82 14.51 2.92
N GLY A 11 -5.10 15.82 2.87
CA GLY A 11 -5.01 16.70 4.03
C GLY A 11 -6.26 16.56 4.89
N GLN A 12 -6.14 15.96 6.08
CA GLN A 12 -7.28 15.63 6.97
C GLN A 12 -8.31 14.67 6.34
N ASP A 13 -7.89 13.84 5.37
CA ASP A 13 -8.76 12.98 4.58
C ASP A 13 -7.97 11.73 4.12
N VAL A 14 -8.65 10.63 3.80
CA VAL A 14 -8.01 9.41 3.23
C VAL A 14 -8.51 9.23 1.80
N GLY A 15 -7.58 9.34 0.85
CA GLY A 15 -7.87 9.32 -0.57
C GLY A 15 -7.27 10.52 -1.29
N ARG A 16 -7.23 10.45 -2.62
CA ARG A 16 -6.71 11.52 -3.51
C ARG A 16 -5.36 12.10 -3.06
N SER A 17 -4.47 11.25 -2.53
CA SER A 17 -3.17 11.63 -2.02
C SER A 17 -2.38 12.43 -3.07
N CYS A 18 -2.01 13.64 -2.70
CA CYS A 18 -1.26 14.55 -3.56
C CYS A 18 -0.66 15.67 -2.71
N CYS A 19 0.66 15.73 -2.65
CA CYS A 19 1.37 16.70 -1.83
C CYS A 19 2.44 17.42 -2.64
N ILE A 20 2.40 18.75 -2.67
CA ILE A 20 3.44 19.57 -3.28
C ILE A 20 4.47 19.92 -2.24
N VAL A 21 5.75 19.74 -2.57
CA VAL A 21 6.88 20.17 -1.73
C VAL A 21 7.73 21.14 -2.52
N ARG A 22 7.92 22.33 -1.96
CA ARG A 22 8.84 23.35 -2.50
C ARG A 22 9.99 23.58 -1.56
N MET A 23 11.20 23.39 -2.07
CA MET A 23 12.43 23.66 -1.33
C MET A 23 13.59 23.91 -2.29
N ALA A 24 14.54 24.75 -1.89
CA ALA A 24 15.73 25.08 -2.69
C ALA A 24 15.45 25.45 -4.16
N GLY A 25 14.33 26.13 -4.43
CA GLY A 25 13.92 26.52 -5.78
C GLY A 25 13.37 25.39 -6.65
N ARG A 26 13.09 24.22 -6.08
CA ARG A 26 12.49 23.06 -6.73
C ARG A 26 11.09 22.81 -6.19
N THR A 27 10.21 22.32 -7.06
CA THR A 27 8.82 21.96 -6.75
C THR A 27 8.55 20.55 -7.22
N VAL A 28 8.17 19.67 -6.30
CA VAL A 28 7.89 18.26 -6.57
C VAL A 28 6.47 17.94 -6.14
N MET A 29 5.78 17.11 -6.92
CA MET A 29 4.50 16.51 -6.54
C MET A 29 4.72 15.06 -6.12
N PHE A 30 4.39 14.75 -4.87
CA PHE A 30 4.32 13.38 -4.36
C PHE A 30 2.88 12.88 -4.44
N ASP A 31 2.72 11.74 -5.11
CA ASP A 31 1.45 11.10 -5.42
C ASP A 31 0.45 11.99 -6.19
N CYS A 32 -0.45 11.32 -6.91
CA CYS A 32 -1.52 11.95 -7.67
C CYS A 32 -2.70 10.98 -7.73
N GLY A 33 -3.36 10.81 -6.59
CA GLY A 33 -4.41 9.83 -6.38
C GLY A 33 -5.83 10.28 -6.68
N ALA A 34 -6.77 9.34 -6.66
CA ALA A 34 -8.21 9.62 -6.72
C ALA A 34 -8.94 9.13 -5.45
N HIS A 35 -10.01 9.82 -5.05
CA HIS A 35 -10.82 9.47 -3.88
C HIS A 35 -12.07 8.69 -4.29
N PHE A 36 -12.25 7.48 -3.75
CA PHE A 36 -13.34 6.57 -4.11
C PHE A 36 -14.73 7.01 -3.63
N GLY A 37 -14.80 7.78 -2.54
CA GLY A 37 -16.06 8.28 -1.98
C GLY A 37 -16.72 9.41 -2.78
N PHE A 38 -16.01 10.04 -3.74
CA PHE A 38 -16.55 11.16 -4.52
C PHE A 38 -16.83 10.76 -5.96
N ARG A 39 -17.94 11.29 -6.48
CA ARG A 39 -18.41 11.07 -7.86
C ARG A 39 -18.33 12.32 -8.72
N ASP A 40 -17.93 13.45 -8.15
CA ASP A 40 -17.74 14.71 -8.85
C ASP A 40 -16.24 15.05 -8.92
N ALA A 41 -15.91 16.32 -9.20
CA ALA A 41 -14.54 16.81 -9.29
C ALA A 41 -13.73 16.66 -7.99
N ARG A 42 -14.38 16.55 -6.81
CA ARG A 42 -13.71 16.35 -5.52
C ARG A 42 -12.95 15.04 -5.43
N ARG A 43 -13.22 14.10 -6.35
CA ARG A 43 -12.45 12.87 -6.46
C ARG A 43 -10.98 13.09 -6.77
N PHE A 44 -10.63 14.24 -7.38
CA PHE A 44 -9.27 14.57 -7.76
C PHE A 44 -8.65 15.59 -6.78
N PRO A 45 -7.31 15.68 -6.71
CA PRO A 45 -6.64 16.72 -5.97
C PRO A 45 -7.01 18.13 -6.45
N GLU A 46 -6.93 19.11 -5.57
CA GLU A 46 -7.28 20.51 -5.85
C GLU A 46 -6.19 21.25 -6.64
N PHE A 47 -5.95 20.84 -7.89
CA PHE A 47 -4.90 21.41 -8.75
C PHE A 47 -5.02 22.93 -8.96
N GLY A 48 -6.21 23.51 -8.79
CA GLY A 48 -6.43 24.95 -8.87
C GLY A 48 -5.71 25.77 -7.79
N LEU A 49 -5.37 25.15 -6.64
CA LEU A 49 -4.53 25.77 -5.61
C LEU A 49 -3.08 25.93 -6.08
N LEU A 50 -2.63 25.05 -6.98
CA LEU A 50 -1.30 25.10 -7.55
C LEU A 50 -1.21 26.06 -8.74
N SER A 51 -2.14 25.96 -9.69
CA SER A 51 -2.18 26.83 -10.87
C SER A 51 -3.57 26.96 -11.46
N ARG A 52 -4.15 28.18 -11.38
CA ARG A 52 -5.41 28.50 -12.06
C ARG A 52 -5.28 28.54 -13.59
N ALA A 53 -4.07 28.78 -14.10
CA ALA A 53 -3.79 28.89 -15.53
C ALA A 53 -3.48 27.54 -16.18
N GLY A 54 -3.41 26.44 -15.41
CA GLY A 54 -3.11 25.10 -15.94
C GLY A 54 -1.67 24.88 -16.41
N ARG A 55 -0.74 25.79 -16.09
CA ARG A 55 0.66 25.73 -16.55
C ARG A 55 1.52 24.88 -15.61
N PHE A 56 1.13 23.63 -15.40
CA PHE A 56 1.74 22.75 -14.39
C PHE A 56 3.19 22.38 -14.72
N THR A 57 3.51 22.14 -15.99
CA THR A 57 4.88 21.79 -16.43
C THR A 57 5.91 22.89 -16.16
N GLU A 58 5.49 24.15 -16.08
CA GLU A 58 6.38 25.28 -15.70
C GLU A 58 6.62 25.35 -14.20
N ILE A 59 5.76 24.72 -13.40
CA ILE A 59 5.74 24.85 -11.94
C ILE A 59 6.34 23.62 -11.26
N ILE A 60 6.09 22.43 -11.79
CA ILE A 60 6.49 21.15 -11.18
C ILE A 60 7.69 20.58 -11.94
N ASP A 61 8.79 20.34 -11.23
CA ASP A 61 9.99 19.71 -11.78
C ASP A 61 9.81 18.19 -12.01
N ALA A 62 9.08 17.51 -11.13
CA ALA A 62 8.80 16.08 -11.22
C ALA A 62 7.54 15.67 -10.44
N VAL A 63 6.88 14.61 -10.92
CA VAL A 63 5.87 13.86 -10.17
C VAL A 63 6.48 12.53 -9.72
N VAL A 64 6.29 12.16 -8.46
CA VAL A 64 6.79 10.90 -7.91
C VAL A 64 5.66 10.13 -7.26
N ILE A 65 5.45 8.88 -7.68
CA ILE A 65 4.41 8.01 -7.15
C ILE A 65 5.04 6.95 -6.23
N THR A 66 4.51 6.83 -5.03
CA THR A 66 5.02 5.93 -3.98
C THR A 66 4.62 4.48 -4.22
N HIS A 67 3.36 4.25 -4.59
CA HIS A 67 2.82 2.92 -4.80
C HIS A 67 1.56 2.92 -5.68
N PHE A 68 1.08 1.72 -6.02
CA PHE A 68 0.08 1.51 -7.07
C PHE A 68 -1.39 1.60 -6.62
N HIS A 69 -1.69 1.94 -5.37
CA HIS A 69 -3.09 2.11 -4.97
C HIS A 69 -3.71 3.34 -5.64
N THR A 70 -4.98 3.22 -6.03
CA THR A 70 -5.70 4.25 -6.80
C THR A 70 -5.78 5.59 -6.08
N ASP A 71 -5.79 5.61 -4.76
CA ASP A 71 -5.67 6.81 -3.95
C ASP A 71 -4.29 7.46 -3.94
N HIS A 72 -3.29 6.89 -4.62
CA HIS A 72 -1.96 7.45 -4.83
C HIS A 72 -1.60 7.68 -6.30
N LEU A 73 -2.19 6.95 -7.27
CA LEU A 73 -1.95 7.17 -8.72
C LEU A 73 -3.19 7.43 -9.57
N GLY A 74 -4.40 7.29 -9.02
CA GLY A 74 -5.66 7.28 -9.77
C GLY A 74 -5.99 8.57 -10.51
N ALA A 75 -5.47 9.72 -10.08
CA ALA A 75 -5.64 10.99 -10.79
C ALA A 75 -4.54 11.27 -11.81
N LEU A 76 -3.47 10.47 -11.84
CA LEU A 76 -2.30 10.74 -12.66
C LEU A 76 -2.64 10.89 -14.16
N PRO A 77 -3.45 10.03 -14.81
CA PRO A 77 -3.81 10.21 -16.21
C PRO A 77 -4.66 11.46 -16.46
N TYR A 78 -5.48 11.86 -15.49
CA TYR A 78 -6.24 13.12 -15.55
C TYR A 78 -5.28 14.31 -15.47
N PHE A 79 -4.37 14.30 -14.50
CA PHE A 79 -3.40 15.36 -14.29
C PHE A 79 -2.47 15.56 -15.50
N THR A 80 -2.06 14.47 -16.15
CA THR A 80 -1.16 14.57 -17.30
C THR A 80 -1.90 14.88 -18.59
N GLU A 81 -2.89 14.08 -18.98
CA GLU A 81 -3.48 14.15 -20.32
C GLU A 81 -4.60 15.20 -20.42
N VAL A 82 -5.25 15.53 -19.31
CA VAL A 82 -6.37 16.48 -19.29
C VAL A 82 -5.95 17.83 -18.72
N CYS A 83 -5.17 17.83 -17.64
CA CYS A 83 -4.65 19.07 -17.05
C CYS A 83 -3.35 19.56 -17.73
N GLY A 84 -2.67 18.72 -18.52
CA GLY A 84 -1.58 19.14 -19.42
C GLY A 84 -0.18 19.13 -18.81
N TYR A 85 0.05 18.42 -17.71
CA TYR A 85 1.41 18.20 -17.20
C TYR A 85 2.21 17.25 -18.13
N GLN A 86 3.39 17.68 -18.55
CA GLN A 86 4.27 16.95 -19.49
C GLN A 86 5.68 16.69 -18.93
N GLY A 87 5.90 16.97 -17.64
CA GLY A 87 7.20 16.72 -17.00
C GLY A 87 7.44 15.25 -16.65
N PRO A 88 8.59 14.95 -16.02
CA PRO A 88 8.97 13.58 -15.67
C PRO A 88 8.06 13.01 -14.57
N ILE A 89 7.87 11.69 -14.63
CA ILE A 89 7.12 10.89 -13.66
C ILE A 89 8.00 9.73 -13.21
N LEU A 90 8.17 9.54 -11.90
CA LEU A 90 8.96 8.45 -11.33
C LEU A 90 8.07 7.45 -10.59
N MET A 91 8.36 6.16 -10.76
CA MET A 91 7.72 5.03 -10.06
C MET A 91 8.76 3.95 -9.80
N THR A 92 8.59 3.14 -8.77
CA THR A 92 9.36 1.88 -8.68
C THR A 92 8.98 0.92 -9.80
N TYR A 93 9.88 0.00 -10.16
CA TYR A 93 9.60 -1.03 -11.18
C TYR A 93 8.29 -1.80 -10.94
N PRO A 94 7.98 -2.32 -9.73
CA PRO A 94 6.71 -3.00 -9.51
C PRO A 94 5.51 -2.07 -9.64
N THR A 95 5.58 -0.86 -9.09
CA THR A 95 4.50 0.13 -9.18
C THR A 95 4.20 0.44 -10.65
N PHE A 96 5.22 0.67 -11.47
CA PHE A 96 5.07 0.88 -12.90
C PHE A 96 4.47 -0.34 -13.63
N ALA A 97 4.93 -1.55 -13.31
CA ALA A 97 4.44 -2.79 -13.93
C ALA A 97 2.96 -3.06 -13.62
N ILE A 98 2.51 -2.64 -12.45
CA ILE A 98 1.16 -2.85 -11.93
C ILE A 98 0.21 -1.71 -12.31
N ALA A 99 0.71 -0.48 -12.45
CA ALA A 99 -0.09 0.72 -12.71
C ALA A 99 -1.10 0.58 -13.87
N PRO A 100 -0.76 -0.02 -15.04
CA PRO A 100 -1.74 -0.23 -16.11
C PRO A 100 -2.98 -0.99 -15.63
N MET A 101 -2.78 -2.07 -14.87
CA MET A 101 -3.88 -2.89 -14.37
C MET A 101 -4.78 -2.10 -13.41
N MET A 102 -4.18 -1.37 -12.47
CA MET A 102 -4.92 -0.58 -11.47
C MET A 102 -5.72 0.55 -12.13
N LEU A 103 -5.10 1.27 -13.07
CA LEU A 103 -5.72 2.41 -13.74
C LEU A 103 -6.80 1.99 -14.73
N GLU A 104 -6.58 0.92 -15.50
CA GLU A 104 -7.57 0.38 -16.43
C GLU A 104 -8.79 -0.19 -15.69
N ASP A 105 -8.58 -0.89 -14.56
CA ASP A 105 -9.67 -1.39 -13.73
C ASP A 105 -10.52 -0.23 -13.19
N TYR A 106 -9.86 0.82 -12.68
CA TYR A 106 -10.55 2.02 -12.22
C TYR A 106 -11.34 2.72 -13.34
N VAL A 107 -10.81 2.75 -14.58
CA VAL A 107 -11.55 3.26 -15.75
C VAL A 107 -12.79 2.42 -16.04
N LYS A 108 -12.67 1.09 -16.05
CA LYS A 108 -13.78 0.15 -16.34
C LYS A 108 -14.88 0.22 -15.29
N VAL A 109 -14.51 0.16 -14.01
CA VAL A 109 -15.46 0.21 -12.88
C VAL A 109 -16.27 1.51 -12.87
N ASN A 110 -15.69 2.64 -13.29
CA ASN A 110 -16.43 3.90 -13.41
C ASN A 110 -17.24 3.99 -14.71
N ALA A 111 -16.81 3.35 -15.80
CA ALA A 111 -17.55 3.32 -17.06
C ALA A 111 -18.87 2.54 -16.94
N ASP A 112 -18.88 1.48 -16.13
CA ASP A 112 -20.07 0.64 -15.89
C ASP A 112 -21.11 1.31 -14.98
N ARG A 113 -20.77 2.46 -14.36
CA ARG A 113 -21.67 3.21 -13.47
C ARG A 113 -22.38 4.33 -14.25
N PRO A 114 -23.73 4.30 -14.34
CA PRO A 114 -24.48 5.35 -15.02
C PRO A 114 -24.22 6.74 -14.42
N GLY A 115 -23.77 7.69 -15.25
CA GLY A 115 -23.55 9.08 -14.85
C GLY A 115 -22.18 9.40 -14.21
N GLU A 116 -21.29 8.41 -14.04
CA GLU A 116 -20.00 8.57 -13.34
C GLU A 116 -18.78 8.47 -14.27
N ARG A 117 -18.88 9.02 -15.48
CA ARG A 117 -17.77 8.96 -16.44
C ARG A 117 -16.56 9.72 -15.93
N LEU A 118 -15.42 9.02 -15.86
CA LEU A 118 -14.13 9.64 -15.59
C LEU A 118 -13.78 10.63 -16.73
N PRO A 119 -13.08 11.74 -16.42
CA PRO A 119 -12.61 12.68 -17.43
C PRO A 119 -11.42 12.16 -18.24
N TYR A 120 -11.05 10.89 -18.09
CA TYR A 120 -10.01 10.23 -18.87
C TYR A 120 -10.39 8.78 -19.17
N ASN A 121 -9.71 8.19 -20.15
CA ASN A 121 -9.99 6.85 -20.67
C ASN A 121 -8.71 6.00 -20.71
N GLU A 122 -8.82 4.75 -21.17
CA GLU A 122 -7.67 3.84 -21.28
C GLU A 122 -6.55 4.36 -22.20
N GLN A 123 -6.87 5.16 -23.22
CA GLN A 123 -5.83 5.75 -24.08
C GLN A 123 -5.00 6.77 -23.29
N HIS A 124 -5.65 7.59 -22.46
CA HIS A 124 -4.93 8.50 -21.57
C HIS A 124 -4.05 7.74 -20.56
N VAL A 125 -4.50 6.58 -20.06
CA VAL A 125 -3.67 5.71 -19.19
C VAL A 125 -2.40 5.30 -19.93
N ARG A 126 -2.51 4.82 -21.17
CA ARG A 126 -1.34 4.41 -21.97
C ARG A 126 -0.37 5.57 -22.19
N GLU A 127 -0.87 6.72 -22.66
CA GLU A 127 -0.01 7.88 -22.93
C GLU A 127 0.65 8.43 -21.66
N CYS A 128 -0.08 8.46 -20.55
CA CYS A 128 0.46 8.81 -19.24
C CYS A 128 1.66 7.93 -18.86
N LEU A 129 1.50 6.62 -18.96
CA LEU A 129 2.52 5.67 -18.54
C LEU A 129 3.76 5.65 -19.45
N ARG A 130 3.68 6.13 -20.70
CA ARG A 130 4.85 6.25 -21.59
C ARG A 130 5.90 7.24 -21.08
N ARG A 131 5.52 8.20 -20.25
CA ARG A 131 6.44 9.20 -19.67
C ARG A 131 7.02 8.76 -18.32
N VAL A 132 6.60 7.61 -17.79
CA VAL A 132 7.10 7.10 -16.52
C VAL A 132 8.51 6.55 -16.70
N THR A 133 9.41 6.98 -15.82
CA THR A 133 10.71 6.34 -15.63
C THR A 133 10.61 5.43 -14.42
N ALA A 134 10.76 4.13 -14.66
CA ALA A 134 10.82 3.13 -13.60
C ALA A 134 12.21 3.13 -12.94
N VAL A 135 12.23 3.04 -11.61
CA VAL A 135 13.45 3.11 -10.80
C VAL A 135 13.55 1.94 -9.83
N ASP A 136 14.77 1.58 -9.46
CA ASP A 136 15.02 0.58 -8.42
C ASP A 136 15.12 1.23 -7.03
N LEU A 137 15.02 0.40 -5.99
CA LEU A 137 15.35 0.84 -4.63
C LEU A 137 16.81 1.29 -4.57
N HIS A 138 17.08 2.29 -3.74
CA HIS A 138 18.43 2.81 -3.47
C HIS A 138 19.14 3.43 -4.69
N GLN A 139 18.51 3.46 -5.86
CA GLN A 139 18.99 4.17 -7.02
C GLN A 139 18.85 5.67 -6.82
N VAL A 140 19.95 6.42 -6.99
CA VAL A 140 19.92 7.88 -7.02
C VAL A 140 19.53 8.34 -8.42
N VAL A 141 18.37 9.00 -8.54
CA VAL A 141 17.84 9.50 -9.80
C VAL A 141 17.85 11.01 -9.80
N ALA A 142 18.74 11.63 -10.57
CA ALA A 142 18.80 13.07 -10.76
C ALA A 142 17.87 13.50 -11.89
N VAL A 143 16.87 14.34 -11.60
CA VAL A 143 15.89 14.82 -12.60
C VAL A 143 16.19 16.24 -13.08
N ALA A 144 16.90 17.03 -12.27
CA ALA A 144 17.30 18.39 -12.59
C ALA A 144 18.54 18.78 -11.76
N PRO A 145 19.26 19.87 -12.11
CA PRO A 145 20.41 20.31 -11.34
C PRO A 145 20.07 20.54 -9.86
N GLY A 146 20.74 19.79 -8.97
CA GLY A 146 20.50 19.85 -7.54
C GLY A 146 19.18 19.25 -7.08
N LEU A 147 18.47 18.46 -7.91
CA LEU A 147 17.28 17.71 -7.53
C LEU A 147 17.47 16.22 -7.82
N SER A 148 17.43 15.39 -6.80
CA SER A 148 17.48 13.94 -6.94
C SER A 148 16.53 13.21 -5.99
N PHE A 149 16.24 11.96 -6.32
CA PHE A 149 15.40 11.06 -5.53
C PHE A 149 16.10 9.74 -5.25
N THR A 150 15.78 9.15 -4.12
CA THR A 150 16.15 7.78 -3.75
C THR A 150 14.94 7.10 -3.12
N PHE A 151 14.63 5.90 -3.57
CA PHE A 151 13.46 5.15 -3.14
C PHE A 151 13.89 4.11 -2.12
N HIS A 152 13.16 4.04 -1.02
CA HIS A 152 13.41 3.14 0.11
C HIS A 152 12.19 2.24 0.31
N TYR A 153 12.41 0.99 0.71
CA TYR A 153 11.32 0.04 0.86
C TYR A 153 10.31 0.48 1.92
N ALA A 154 9.01 0.49 1.59
CA ALA A 154 7.94 0.91 2.52
C ALA A 154 7.18 -0.25 3.18
N GLY A 155 7.31 -1.49 2.70
CA GLY A 155 6.66 -2.67 3.31
C GLY A 155 5.12 -2.73 3.22
N HIS A 156 4.45 -1.76 2.59
CA HIS A 156 2.98 -1.70 2.52
C HIS A 156 2.36 -2.62 1.45
N VAL A 157 2.78 -2.45 0.20
CA VAL A 157 2.40 -3.30 -0.93
C VAL A 157 3.62 -3.57 -1.82
N LEU A 158 3.50 -4.51 -2.76
CA LEU A 158 4.61 -4.89 -3.64
C LEU A 158 5.17 -3.68 -4.40
N GLY A 159 6.40 -3.29 -4.07
CA GLY A 159 7.08 -2.12 -4.65
C GLY A 159 6.67 -0.77 -4.11
N ALA A 160 5.89 -0.72 -3.03
CA ALA A 160 5.70 0.52 -2.30
C ALA A 160 7.04 1.06 -1.78
N ALA A 161 7.22 2.37 -1.91
CA ALA A 161 8.45 3.02 -1.50
C ALA A 161 8.21 4.36 -0.81
N MET A 162 9.01 4.59 0.24
CA MET A 162 9.24 5.90 0.81
C MET A 162 10.25 6.63 -0.08
N VAL A 163 10.01 7.91 -0.37
CA VAL A 163 10.81 8.67 -1.34
C VAL A 163 11.63 9.72 -0.61
N HIS A 164 12.94 9.55 -0.64
CA HIS A 164 13.90 10.52 -0.13
C HIS A 164 14.31 11.48 -1.25
N MET A 165 13.84 12.72 -1.16
CA MET A 165 14.15 13.82 -2.06
C MET A 165 15.33 14.63 -1.54
N THR A 166 16.30 14.94 -2.42
CA THR A 166 17.38 15.88 -2.13
C THR A 166 17.26 17.08 -3.06
N ALA A 167 17.20 18.28 -2.49
CA ALA A 167 17.14 19.55 -3.22
C ALA A 167 18.18 20.54 -2.68
N GLY A 168 19.27 20.72 -3.42
CA GLY A 168 20.43 21.48 -2.94
C GLY A 168 21.06 20.82 -1.71
N HIS A 169 20.95 21.47 -0.55
CA HIS A 169 21.42 20.95 0.75
C HIS A 169 20.28 20.49 1.65
N LEU A 170 19.03 20.57 1.18
CA LEU A 170 17.83 20.19 1.93
C LEU A 170 17.33 18.82 1.48
N THR A 171 16.69 18.12 2.40
CA THR A 171 16.16 16.77 2.20
C THR A 171 14.72 16.66 2.71
N ALA A 172 13.89 15.91 1.99
CA ALA A 172 12.57 15.49 2.46
C ALA A 172 12.41 13.99 2.33
N LEU A 173 11.69 13.38 3.26
CA LEU A 173 11.16 12.03 3.14
C LEU A 173 9.64 12.10 3.04
N TYR A 174 9.10 11.60 1.94
CA TYR A 174 7.67 11.35 1.78
C TYR A 174 7.42 9.85 1.89
N THR A 175 6.72 9.39 2.92
CA THR A 175 6.61 7.94 3.18
C THR A 175 5.64 7.23 2.23
N GLY A 176 4.65 7.95 1.70
CA GLY A 176 3.42 7.30 1.25
C GLY A 176 2.81 6.48 2.38
N ASP A 177 2.13 5.41 2.00
CA ASP A 177 1.71 4.40 2.97
C ASP A 177 2.86 3.42 3.24
N PHE A 178 3.08 3.09 4.51
CA PHE A 178 4.16 2.22 4.93
C PHE A 178 3.73 1.27 6.06
N ASN A 179 4.44 0.15 6.18
CA ASN A 179 4.23 -0.80 7.26
C ASN A 179 5.57 -1.14 7.91
N SER A 180 5.75 -0.73 9.17
CA SER A 180 6.96 -1.03 9.94
C SER A 180 7.01 -2.47 10.47
N SER A 181 5.90 -3.19 10.42
CA SER A 181 5.83 -4.61 10.80
C SER A 181 5.85 -5.50 9.56
N PRO A 182 6.67 -6.56 9.50
CA PRO A 182 6.68 -7.44 8.35
C PRO A 182 5.34 -8.17 8.17
N ASP A 183 4.90 -8.28 6.92
CA ASP A 183 3.82 -9.18 6.49
C ASP A 183 4.43 -10.53 6.01
N ARG A 184 3.63 -11.58 5.80
CA ARG A 184 4.15 -12.89 5.32
C ARG A 184 4.81 -12.77 3.97
N HIS A 185 4.37 -11.83 3.14
CA HIS A 185 4.88 -11.62 1.79
C HIS A 185 5.82 -10.42 1.61
N LEU A 186 5.87 -9.49 2.56
CA LEU A 186 6.64 -8.24 2.46
C LEU A 186 7.48 -8.01 3.73
N GLY A 187 8.63 -7.36 3.57
CA GLY A 187 9.46 -6.94 4.71
C GLY A 187 8.87 -5.72 5.43
N PRO A 188 9.47 -5.31 6.56
CA PRO A 188 9.12 -4.04 7.17
C PRO A 188 9.67 -2.88 6.33
N ALA A 189 9.10 -1.69 6.50
CA ALA A 189 9.67 -0.44 6.01
C ALA A 189 11.12 -0.27 6.49
N GLU A 190 11.99 0.27 5.63
CA GLU A 190 13.37 0.55 6.01
C GLU A 190 13.44 1.55 7.18
N PRO A 191 14.19 1.25 8.26
CA PRO A 191 14.28 2.15 9.39
C PRO A 191 15.08 3.40 9.05
N LEU A 192 14.70 4.53 9.65
CA LEU A 192 15.53 5.74 9.67
C LEU A 192 16.79 5.45 10.49
N LEU A 193 17.96 5.55 9.85
CA LEU A 193 19.24 5.35 10.54
C LEU A 193 19.75 6.65 11.17
N PRO A 194 20.35 6.57 12.37
CA PRO A 194 20.91 7.74 13.04
C PRO A 194 22.11 8.33 12.26
N PRO A 195 22.42 9.63 12.48
CA PRO A 195 23.63 10.23 11.93
C PRO A 195 24.88 9.45 12.37
N GLY A 196 25.74 9.08 11.42
CA GLY A 196 26.99 8.34 11.70
C GLY A 196 26.97 6.83 11.43
N GLY A 197 25.84 6.25 11.00
CA GLY A 197 25.79 4.87 10.50
C GLY A 197 26.56 4.65 9.18
N PRO A 198 26.82 3.39 8.77
CA PRO A 198 27.64 3.06 7.60
C PRO A 198 27.21 3.83 6.34
N SER A 199 28.18 4.27 5.55
CA SER A 199 28.05 5.25 4.46
C SER A 199 27.36 4.73 3.17
N GLY A 200 26.47 3.74 3.29
CA GLY A 200 25.73 3.15 2.16
C GLY A 200 24.41 3.86 1.83
N ALA A 201 23.50 3.15 1.16
CA ALA A 201 22.14 3.58 0.80
C ALA A 201 21.17 3.73 2.01
N ALA A 202 21.72 3.99 3.19
CA ALA A 202 20.99 4.16 4.43
C ALA A 202 20.04 5.36 4.35
N LEU A 203 18.79 5.15 4.74
CA LEU A 203 17.81 6.22 4.90
C LEU A 203 18.21 7.11 6.09
N ARG A 204 18.64 8.34 5.79
CA ARG A 204 19.10 9.30 6.81
C ARG A 204 17.96 10.17 7.30
N ARG A 205 18.15 10.82 8.46
CA ARG A 205 17.22 11.81 9.00
C ARG A 205 17.03 12.96 7.99
N PRO A 206 15.80 13.21 7.50
CA PRO A 206 15.53 14.30 6.57
C PRO A 206 15.32 15.63 7.32
N ASP A 207 15.41 16.75 6.61
CA ASP A 207 15.00 18.06 7.12
C ASP A 207 13.47 18.16 7.27
N VAL A 208 12.73 17.48 6.40
CA VAL A 208 11.27 17.39 6.44
C VAL A 208 10.81 15.94 6.29
N LEU A 209 9.95 15.50 7.21
CA LEU A 209 9.25 14.22 7.12
C LEU A 209 7.77 14.48 6.83
N ILE A 210 7.25 13.87 5.77
CA ILE A 210 5.82 13.86 5.43
C ILE A 210 5.39 12.41 5.48
N SER A 211 4.57 12.08 6.48
CA SER A 211 4.14 10.72 6.74
C SER A 211 2.62 10.58 6.70
N GLU A 212 2.14 9.39 6.37
CA GLU A 212 0.73 9.05 6.57
C GLU A 212 0.36 9.08 8.06
N ALA A 213 -0.94 9.19 8.34
CA ALA A 213 -1.47 9.19 9.69
C ALA A 213 -2.72 8.30 9.83
N THR A 214 -2.86 7.30 8.95
CA THR A 214 -4.08 6.47 8.81
C THR A 214 -4.57 5.87 10.12
N TYR A 215 -3.63 5.45 10.99
CA TYR A 215 -3.93 4.85 12.29
C TYR A 215 -3.29 5.60 13.46
N ALA A 216 -2.97 6.89 13.32
CA ALA A 216 -2.22 7.64 14.34
C ALA A 216 -2.88 7.65 15.73
N ALA A 217 -4.22 7.57 15.79
CA ALA A 217 -4.99 7.53 17.05
C ALA A 217 -5.50 6.14 17.43
N THR A 218 -5.19 5.11 16.64
CA THR A 218 -5.74 3.76 16.81
C THR A 218 -4.67 2.83 17.33
N LEU A 219 -4.83 2.37 18.58
CA LEU A 219 -4.04 1.27 19.10
C LEU A 219 -4.50 -0.04 18.44
N ARG A 220 -3.56 -0.83 17.93
CA ARG A 220 -3.84 -2.10 17.29
C ARG A 220 -3.33 -3.24 18.17
N ASP A 221 -4.14 -4.28 18.32
CA ASP A 221 -3.68 -5.52 18.96
C ASP A 221 -2.51 -6.14 18.20
N SER A 222 -1.78 -7.04 18.84
CA SER A 222 -0.67 -7.74 18.19
C SER A 222 -1.13 -8.48 16.93
N LYS A 223 -0.24 -8.57 15.94
CA LYS A 223 -0.52 -9.29 14.69
C LYS A 223 -0.98 -10.73 14.96
N ARG A 224 -0.30 -11.43 15.88
CA ARG A 224 -0.63 -12.80 16.31
C ARG A 224 -2.04 -12.92 16.89
N ALA A 225 -2.47 -11.97 17.73
CA ALA A 225 -3.82 -11.98 18.30
C ALA A 225 -4.89 -11.81 17.21
N ARG A 226 -4.73 -10.81 16.33
CA ARG A 226 -5.69 -10.55 15.24
C ARG A 226 -5.81 -11.73 14.27
N GLU A 227 -4.68 -12.37 13.95
CA GLU A 227 -4.67 -13.55 13.08
C GLU A 227 -5.36 -14.74 13.72
N ARG A 228 -5.08 -15.01 15.00
CA ARG A 228 -5.78 -16.04 15.76
C ARG A 228 -7.29 -15.80 15.75
N ASP A 229 -7.72 -14.57 16.04
CA ASP A 229 -9.15 -14.24 16.14
C ASP A 229 -9.85 -14.38 14.79
N LEU A 230 -9.21 -13.91 13.71
CA LEU A 230 -9.70 -14.11 12.34
C LEU A 230 -9.82 -15.60 12.00
N LEU A 231 -8.75 -16.38 12.20
CA LEU A 231 -8.74 -17.80 11.86
C LEU A 231 -9.75 -18.59 12.69
N SER A 232 -9.90 -18.25 13.97
CA SER A 232 -10.88 -18.89 14.85
C SER A 232 -12.30 -18.66 14.33
N ALA A 233 -12.65 -17.41 13.99
CA ALA A 233 -13.96 -17.09 13.43
C ALA A 233 -14.21 -17.78 12.08
N VAL A 234 -13.17 -17.86 11.23
CA VAL A 234 -13.24 -18.56 9.94
C VAL A 234 -13.50 -20.06 10.14
N VAL A 235 -12.69 -20.73 10.98
CA VAL A 235 -12.77 -22.17 11.22
C VAL A 235 -14.11 -22.52 11.88
N GLU A 236 -14.55 -21.76 12.88
CA GLU A 236 -15.84 -21.97 13.54
C GLU A 236 -16.99 -21.89 12.54
N THR A 237 -16.99 -20.87 11.67
CA THR A 237 -18.05 -20.66 10.69
C THR A 237 -18.11 -21.80 9.67
N VAL A 238 -16.97 -22.25 9.13
CA VAL A 238 -16.95 -23.31 8.12
C VAL A 238 -17.23 -24.68 8.71
N SER A 239 -16.79 -24.95 9.94
CA SER A 239 -17.11 -26.18 10.68
C SER A 239 -18.60 -26.30 10.99
N ALA A 240 -19.29 -25.17 11.19
CA ALA A 240 -20.75 -25.13 11.33
C ALA A 240 -21.51 -25.25 9.99
N GLY A 241 -20.82 -25.47 8.86
CA GLY A 241 -21.42 -25.52 7.52
C GLY A 241 -21.78 -24.16 6.94
N GLY A 242 -21.31 -23.07 7.54
CA GLY A 242 -21.49 -21.70 7.08
C GLY A 242 -20.55 -21.30 5.93
N LYS A 243 -20.78 -20.10 5.39
CA LYS A 243 -19.92 -19.48 4.37
C LYS A 243 -19.26 -18.24 4.93
N VAL A 244 -17.97 -18.06 4.68
CA VAL A 244 -17.22 -16.85 5.04
C VAL A 244 -16.99 -16.00 3.79
N LEU A 245 -17.30 -14.71 3.88
CA LEU A 245 -17.02 -13.73 2.83
C LEU A 245 -16.07 -12.65 3.40
N ILE A 246 -14.89 -12.51 2.80
CA ILE A 246 -13.89 -11.51 3.21
C ILE A 246 -13.70 -10.49 2.07
N PRO A 247 -14.26 -9.27 2.18
CA PRO A 247 -14.03 -8.23 1.19
C PRO A 247 -12.61 -7.66 1.35
N THR A 248 -11.82 -7.74 0.29
CA THR A 248 -10.46 -7.19 0.25
C THR A 248 -10.15 -6.71 -1.17
N PHE A 249 -9.24 -5.74 -1.28
CA PHE A 249 -8.66 -5.40 -2.58
C PHE A 249 -7.94 -6.60 -3.18
N ALA A 250 -7.94 -6.68 -4.52
CA ALA A 250 -7.34 -7.77 -5.28
C ALA A 250 -5.81 -7.90 -5.09
N MET A 251 -5.17 -6.84 -4.60
CA MET A 251 -3.72 -6.70 -4.46
C MET A 251 -3.36 -6.14 -3.08
N GLY A 252 -2.31 -6.67 -2.46
CA GLY A 252 -1.89 -6.32 -1.11
C GLY A 252 -2.45 -7.31 -0.08
N ARG A 253 -3.46 -6.89 0.69
CA ARG A 253 -3.99 -7.68 1.82
C ARG A 253 -4.59 -9.04 1.41
N ALA A 254 -5.08 -9.18 0.17
CA ALA A 254 -5.56 -10.47 -0.32
C ALA A 254 -4.47 -11.54 -0.34
N GLN A 255 -3.24 -11.20 -0.76
CA GLN A 255 -2.14 -12.16 -0.78
C GLN A 255 -1.75 -12.59 0.63
N GLU A 256 -1.70 -11.66 1.59
CA GLU A 256 -1.46 -11.99 3.01
C GLU A 256 -2.53 -12.95 3.57
N LEU A 257 -3.81 -12.66 3.30
CA LEU A 257 -4.92 -13.48 3.78
C LEU A 257 -4.90 -14.88 3.16
N LEU A 258 -4.59 -14.99 1.87
CA LEU A 258 -4.49 -16.29 1.19
C LEU A 258 -3.38 -17.14 1.82
N MET A 259 -2.20 -16.57 2.07
CA MET A 259 -1.11 -17.30 2.74
C MET A 259 -1.52 -17.74 4.16
N LEU A 260 -2.09 -16.83 4.95
CA LEU A 260 -2.56 -17.13 6.31
C LEU A 260 -3.61 -18.26 6.34
N ILE A 261 -4.57 -18.23 5.42
CA ILE A 261 -5.63 -19.23 5.32
C ILE A 261 -5.06 -20.57 4.83
N THR A 262 -4.18 -20.57 3.83
CA THR A 262 -3.51 -21.79 3.34
C THR A 262 -2.73 -22.48 4.46
N ASP A 263 -1.92 -21.74 5.23
CA ASP A 263 -1.17 -22.29 6.37
C ASP A 263 -2.12 -22.88 7.43
N CYS A 264 -3.28 -22.25 7.65
CA CYS A 264 -4.29 -22.75 8.59
C CYS A 264 -4.96 -24.03 8.07
N TRP A 265 -5.29 -24.08 6.78
CA TRP A 265 -5.93 -25.22 6.14
C TRP A 265 -5.05 -26.46 6.19
N GLU A 266 -3.77 -26.32 5.84
CA GLU A 266 -2.80 -27.41 5.87
C GLU A 266 -2.61 -27.95 7.29
N ARG A 267 -2.45 -27.06 8.27
CA ARG A 267 -2.26 -27.46 9.68
C ARG A 267 -3.47 -28.17 10.29
N ASN A 268 -4.68 -27.81 9.89
CA ASN A 268 -5.92 -28.38 10.43
C ASN A 268 -6.53 -29.47 9.54
N GLY A 269 -5.91 -29.81 8.41
CA GLY A 269 -6.42 -30.80 7.46
C GLY A 269 -7.77 -30.42 6.83
N LEU A 270 -8.10 -29.11 6.77
CA LEU A 270 -9.38 -28.64 6.26
C LEU A 270 -9.48 -28.84 4.74
N GLN A 271 -10.59 -29.41 4.28
CA GLN A 271 -10.86 -29.69 2.86
C GLN A 271 -11.90 -28.73 2.25
N VAL A 272 -12.37 -27.75 3.02
CA VAL A 272 -13.37 -26.79 2.54
C VAL A 272 -12.74 -25.92 1.44
N PRO A 273 -13.36 -25.78 0.26
CA PRO A 273 -12.75 -25.03 -0.83
C PRO A 273 -12.69 -23.53 -0.50
N VAL A 274 -11.51 -22.93 -0.73
CA VAL A 274 -11.30 -21.48 -0.65
C VAL A 274 -11.38 -20.92 -2.06
N TYR A 275 -12.34 -20.03 -2.29
CA TYR A 275 -12.52 -19.37 -3.58
C TYR A 275 -11.94 -17.96 -3.56
N PHE A 276 -11.26 -17.61 -4.64
CA PHE A 276 -10.74 -16.27 -4.84
C PHE A 276 -11.25 -15.70 -6.16
N SER A 277 -12.29 -14.86 -6.07
CA SER A 277 -13.03 -14.38 -7.23
C SER A 277 -12.52 -13.03 -7.70
N SER A 278 -11.44 -13.01 -8.48
CA SER A 278 -11.02 -11.81 -9.20
C SER A 278 -10.06 -12.10 -10.35
N ALA A 279 -10.47 -11.74 -11.57
CA ALA A 279 -9.59 -11.77 -12.75
C ALA A 279 -8.39 -10.82 -12.62
N MET A 280 -8.55 -9.74 -11.86
CA MET A 280 -7.45 -8.84 -11.50
C MET A 280 -6.48 -9.56 -10.57
N ALA A 281 -6.98 -10.29 -9.58
CA ALA A 281 -6.13 -10.93 -8.60
C ALA A 281 -5.39 -12.17 -9.14
N SER A 282 -5.95 -12.91 -10.11
CA SER A 282 -5.18 -13.93 -10.83
C SER A 282 -4.01 -13.32 -11.61
N ARG A 283 -4.21 -12.14 -12.22
CA ARG A 283 -3.11 -11.40 -12.88
C ARG A 283 -2.11 -10.84 -11.87
N ALA A 284 -2.58 -10.37 -10.71
CA ALA A 284 -1.74 -9.91 -9.60
C ALA A 284 -0.69 -10.95 -9.20
N LEU A 285 -1.10 -12.21 -9.05
CA LEU A 285 -0.20 -13.30 -8.66
C LEU A 285 0.99 -13.47 -9.62
N VAL A 286 0.78 -13.23 -10.93
CA VAL A 286 1.86 -13.28 -11.92
C VAL A 286 2.91 -12.20 -11.65
N TYR A 287 2.51 -10.98 -11.26
CA TYR A 287 3.45 -9.93 -10.91
C TYR A 287 4.23 -10.26 -9.63
N TYR A 288 3.59 -10.84 -8.62
CA TYR A 288 4.29 -11.32 -7.42
C TYR A 288 5.35 -12.38 -7.73
N GLN A 289 5.07 -13.29 -8.67
CA GLN A 289 6.03 -14.31 -9.13
C GLN A 289 7.19 -13.73 -9.95
N LEU A 290 6.94 -12.69 -10.76
CA LEU A 290 7.98 -12.05 -11.56
C LEU A 290 8.88 -11.12 -10.73
N LEU A 291 8.32 -10.49 -9.69
CA LEU A 291 8.97 -9.44 -8.91
C LEU A 291 9.38 -9.94 -7.51
N LEU A 292 9.76 -11.22 -7.40
CA LEU A 292 10.15 -11.86 -6.13
C LEU A 292 11.22 -11.11 -5.36
N ASN A 293 12.13 -10.40 -6.04
CA ASN A 293 13.16 -9.60 -5.40
C ASN A 293 12.62 -8.45 -4.53
N TRP A 294 11.35 -8.09 -4.70
CA TRP A 294 10.64 -7.07 -3.91
C TRP A 294 9.80 -7.65 -2.77
N THR A 295 9.83 -8.98 -2.58
CA THR A 295 9.21 -9.68 -1.45
C THR A 295 10.23 -9.94 -0.34
N ASN A 296 9.76 -10.37 0.84
CA ASN A 296 10.66 -10.69 1.94
C ASN A 296 11.57 -11.91 1.63
N ALA A 297 12.58 -12.12 2.48
CA ALA A 297 13.52 -13.23 2.30
C ALA A 297 12.84 -14.61 2.45
N ASN A 298 11.76 -14.71 3.24
CA ASN A 298 11.05 -15.97 3.48
C ASN A 298 10.36 -16.46 2.20
N VAL A 299 9.58 -15.62 1.53
CA VAL A 299 8.94 -15.98 0.26
C VAL A 299 9.96 -16.39 -0.80
N ARG A 300 11.06 -15.63 -0.92
CA ARG A 300 12.15 -15.97 -1.84
C ARG A 300 12.73 -17.34 -1.51
N ARG A 301 13.03 -17.63 -0.24
CA ARG A 301 13.57 -18.93 0.19
C ARG A 301 12.58 -20.07 -0.06
N THR A 302 11.29 -19.90 0.21
CA THR A 302 10.30 -20.96 -0.02
C THR A 302 10.19 -21.31 -1.50
N ILE A 303 10.17 -20.31 -2.38
CA ILE A 303 10.02 -20.53 -3.83
C ILE A 303 11.31 -21.08 -4.45
N PHE A 304 12.48 -20.54 -4.13
CA PHE A 304 13.76 -21.03 -4.66
C PHE A 304 14.25 -22.30 -3.97
N GLY A 305 13.94 -22.49 -2.68
CA GLY A 305 14.28 -23.68 -1.89
C GLY A 305 13.46 -24.90 -2.30
N ALA A 306 12.18 -24.73 -2.65
CA ALA A 306 11.38 -25.79 -3.26
C ALA A 306 11.98 -26.26 -4.60
N ALA A 307 12.52 -25.33 -5.40
CA ALA A 307 13.21 -25.66 -6.65
C ALA A 307 14.58 -26.33 -6.44
N GLY A 308 15.28 -26.03 -5.35
CA GLY A 308 16.56 -26.65 -4.98
C GLY A 308 16.43 -28.06 -4.39
N SER A 309 15.34 -28.34 -3.67
CA SER A 309 15.08 -29.68 -3.09
C SER A 309 14.73 -30.76 -4.11
N ALA A 310 14.41 -30.37 -5.35
CA ALA A 310 14.12 -31.29 -6.45
C ALA A 310 15.39 -31.84 -7.15
N VAL A 311 16.59 -31.40 -6.75
CA VAL A 311 17.85 -31.76 -7.42
C VAL A 311 18.79 -32.61 -6.56
N ASP A 312 18.56 -32.74 -5.25
CA ASP A 312 19.45 -33.52 -4.37
C ASP A 312 18.77 -34.80 -3.86
N GLY A 313 18.70 -35.79 -4.76
CA GLY A 313 18.10 -37.10 -4.50
C GLY A 313 18.54 -38.12 -5.54
N GLY A 314 19.85 -38.30 -5.72
CA GLY A 314 20.35 -39.25 -6.71
C GLY A 314 21.88 -39.30 -6.86
N GLY A 315 22.62 -39.52 -5.78
CA GLY A 315 24.02 -39.94 -5.88
C GLY A 315 24.12 -41.37 -6.43
N GLY A 316 24.64 -41.52 -7.65
CA GLY A 316 25.00 -42.85 -8.19
C GLY A 316 25.25 -42.94 -9.69
N GLY A 317 26.48 -42.62 -10.12
CA GLY A 317 27.24 -43.37 -11.14
C GLY A 317 26.85 -43.31 -12.64
N GLY A 318 27.85 -42.99 -13.47
CA GLY A 318 27.96 -43.51 -14.85
C GLY A 318 27.67 -42.54 -15.99
N GLY A 319 28.68 -42.33 -16.86
CA GLY A 319 28.65 -41.38 -17.97
C GLY A 319 27.92 -41.83 -19.23
N GLY A 320 27.74 -40.88 -20.16
CA GLY A 320 27.25 -41.11 -21.51
C GLY A 320 26.47 -39.91 -22.04
N GLY A 321 27.00 -39.23 -23.06
CA GLY A 321 26.39 -38.04 -23.65
C GLY A 321 25.06 -38.32 -24.38
N GLY A 322 24.13 -37.38 -24.27
CA GLY A 322 22.89 -37.31 -25.05
C GLY A 322 22.13 -36.04 -24.69
N GLN A 323 21.79 -35.22 -25.69
CA GLN A 323 20.98 -34.00 -25.54
C GLN A 323 19.57 -34.34 -25.02
N PRO A 324 18.96 -33.52 -24.14
CA PRO A 324 17.57 -33.74 -23.75
C PRO A 324 16.61 -32.98 -24.68
N THR A 325 15.65 -33.73 -25.22
CA THR A 325 14.45 -33.24 -25.91
C THR A 325 13.43 -32.71 -24.89
N VAL A 326 12.79 -31.59 -25.21
CA VAL A 326 11.75 -30.94 -24.40
C VAL A 326 10.38 -31.55 -24.75
N ASP A 327 9.73 -32.23 -23.80
CA ASP A 327 8.26 -32.30 -23.73
C ASP A 327 7.80 -32.74 -22.32
N GLY A 328 6.61 -32.30 -21.90
CA GLY A 328 5.87 -32.97 -20.82
C GLY A 328 5.30 -32.12 -19.68
N ARG A 329 4.47 -31.12 -20.01
CA ARG A 329 3.27 -30.66 -19.27
C ARG A 329 3.10 -31.12 -17.80
N ARG A 330 3.10 -30.16 -16.87
CA ARG A 330 2.21 -30.18 -15.69
C ARG A 330 1.56 -28.80 -15.54
N ARG A 331 0.31 -28.69 -15.96
CA ARG A 331 -0.57 -27.56 -15.64
C ARG A 331 -1.21 -27.85 -14.29
N SER A 332 -1.04 -26.94 -13.33
CA SER A 332 -1.91 -26.83 -12.17
C SER A 332 -3.19 -26.14 -12.61
N ASP A 333 -4.28 -26.91 -12.71
CA ASP A 333 -5.58 -26.40 -13.15
C ASP A 333 -6.22 -25.55 -12.05
N TYR A 334 -6.10 -24.24 -12.16
CA TYR A 334 -7.05 -23.31 -11.54
C TYR A 334 -8.28 -23.24 -12.44
N ARG A 335 -9.38 -23.88 -12.01
CA ARG A 335 -10.64 -23.90 -12.76
C ARG A 335 -11.43 -22.62 -12.48
N THR A 336 -11.43 -21.70 -13.43
CA THR A 336 -12.40 -20.59 -13.51
C THR A 336 -13.61 -21.08 -14.32
N GLU A 337 -14.75 -21.31 -13.68
CA GLU A 337 -15.99 -21.64 -14.41
C GLU A 337 -16.82 -20.40 -14.70
N GLY A 338 -17.12 -20.21 -15.98
CA GLY A 338 -18.13 -19.29 -16.48
C GLY A 338 -19.53 -19.90 -16.30
N THR A 339 -20.48 -19.03 -16.00
CA THR A 339 -21.91 -19.32 -15.86
C THR A 339 -22.54 -19.73 -17.20
N GLU A 340 -23.11 -20.94 -17.27
CA GLU A 340 -24.26 -21.24 -18.11
C GLU A 340 -25.26 -22.10 -17.31
N GLY A 341 -26.53 -21.75 -17.42
CA GLY A 341 -27.63 -22.33 -16.65
C GLY A 341 -28.06 -23.71 -17.16
N GLY A 342 -28.49 -24.56 -16.22
CA GLY A 342 -29.14 -25.83 -16.50
C GLY A 342 -29.56 -26.49 -15.19
N GLY A 343 -30.87 -26.69 -15.01
CA GLY A 343 -31.46 -27.03 -13.71
C GLY A 343 -31.47 -28.52 -13.33
N GLY A 344 -31.90 -28.75 -12.08
CA GLY A 344 -32.67 -29.92 -11.67
C GLY A 344 -31.91 -31.03 -10.92
N GLY A 345 -32.46 -31.42 -9.76
CA GLY A 345 -32.30 -32.76 -9.19
C GLY A 345 -31.69 -32.80 -7.79
N GLY A 346 -32.54 -32.99 -6.77
CA GLY A 346 -32.15 -33.11 -5.37
C GLY A 346 -31.57 -34.48 -4.98
N GLY A 347 -31.07 -34.55 -3.74
CA GLY A 347 -30.62 -35.78 -3.09
C GLY A 347 -30.13 -35.49 -1.68
N ASP A 348 -30.99 -35.76 -0.69
CA ASP A 348 -30.71 -35.72 0.74
C ASP A 348 -29.65 -36.75 1.16
N GLY A 349 -28.77 -36.37 2.08
CA GLY A 349 -27.81 -37.28 2.71
C GLY A 349 -27.26 -36.70 4.00
N ARG A 350 -28.00 -36.87 5.10
CA ARG A 350 -27.53 -36.60 6.46
C ARG A 350 -26.59 -37.72 6.92
N SER A 351 -25.41 -37.39 7.44
CA SER A 351 -24.73 -38.23 8.44
C SER A 351 -23.96 -37.38 9.45
N SER A 352 -24.32 -37.61 10.71
CA SER A 352 -23.77 -37.19 12.00
C SER A 352 -22.28 -36.81 12.04
N GLY A 353 -22.00 -35.61 12.57
CA GLY A 353 -20.68 -35.18 13.00
C GLY A 353 -20.37 -35.62 14.44
N GLU A 354 -19.11 -36.00 14.67
CA GLU A 354 -18.48 -36.00 15.99
C GLU A 354 -17.76 -34.66 16.16
N GLU A 355 -18.07 -33.96 17.25
CA GLU A 355 -17.42 -32.71 17.65
C GLU A 355 -15.99 -33.02 18.14
N VAL A 356 -14.97 -32.50 17.43
CA VAL A 356 -13.59 -32.51 17.91
C VAL A 356 -13.32 -31.13 18.53
N PRO A 357 -13.06 -31.04 19.86
CA PRO A 357 -12.80 -29.77 20.51
C PRO A 357 -11.45 -29.20 20.05
N TYR A 358 -11.46 -27.92 19.67
CA TYR A 358 -10.28 -27.12 19.36
C TYR A 358 -9.47 -26.85 20.64
N ASP A 359 -8.33 -27.52 20.77
CA ASP A 359 -7.34 -27.27 21.82
C ASP A 359 -6.41 -26.14 21.34
N GLY A 360 -6.61 -24.94 21.88
CA GLY A 360 -5.88 -23.71 21.55
C GLY A 360 -4.38 -23.71 21.90
N ARG A 361 -3.72 -24.85 21.89
CA ARG A 361 -2.27 -24.97 22.06
C ARG A 361 -1.58 -24.71 20.72
N PHE A 362 -1.22 -23.44 20.50
CA PHE A 362 -0.08 -23.09 19.66
C PHE A 362 1.14 -23.83 20.24
N LYS A 363 1.68 -24.79 19.50
CA LYS A 363 3.02 -25.29 19.79
C LYS A 363 4.01 -24.24 19.33
N ASP A 364 4.81 -23.78 20.28
CA ASP A 364 6.01 -23.02 20.05
C ASP A 364 7.04 -23.98 19.44
N ASP A 365 7.21 -23.92 18.14
CA ASP A 365 8.37 -24.48 17.44
C ASP A 365 8.94 -23.35 16.58
N ASP A 366 10.07 -22.81 17.06
CA ASP A 366 11.10 -22.03 16.38
C ASP A 366 10.77 -20.60 15.85
N ASP A 367 11.08 -19.58 16.68
CA ASP A 367 11.96 -18.43 16.38
C ASP A 367 11.88 -17.42 17.56
N ASP A 368 12.70 -17.66 18.59
CA ASP A 368 12.67 -16.98 19.90
C ASP A 368 13.80 -15.95 20.07
N ASP A 369 14.24 -15.30 18.98
CA ASP A 369 15.42 -14.40 18.99
C ASP A 369 15.14 -12.94 18.60
N ASP A 370 13.97 -12.54 18.11
CA ASP A 370 13.77 -11.17 17.59
C ASP A 370 13.17 -10.17 18.61
N ASP A 371 12.68 -10.62 19.77
CA ASP A 371 11.94 -9.76 20.73
C ASP A 371 12.76 -9.25 21.94
N LYS A 372 14.09 -9.37 21.95
CA LYS A 372 14.92 -9.02 23.13
C LYS A 372 15.75 -7.72 23.08
N GLU A 373 15.64 -6.87 22.05
CA GLU A 373 16.50 -5.67 21.93
C GLU A 373 15.79 -4.30 22.03
N GLN A 374 14.62 -4.16 22.67
CA GLN A 374 13.95 -2.84 22.76
C GLN A 374 13.50 -2.37 24.15
N GLU A 375 14.13 -2.81 25.23
CA GLU A 375 13.87 -2.25 26.58
C GLU A 375 15.13 -1.72 27.26
N GLU A 376 15.75 -0.68 26.72
CA GLU A 376 16.63 0.17 27.55
C GLU A 376 16.82 1.58 26.96
N TYR A 377 15.84 2.48 27.07
CA TYR A 377 16.12 3.94 27.08
C TYR A 377 15.04 4.74 27.83
N GLY A 378 15.34 5.05 29.09
CA GLY A 378 15.29 6.42 29.65
C GLY A 378 13.95 7.10 29.91
N SER A 379 13.50 7.03 31.16
CA SER A 379 12.60 8.00 31.81
C SER A 379 13.21 9.42 31.81
N ALA A 380 12.39 10.46 31.55
CA ALA A 380 12.73 11.86 31.81
C ALA A 380 11.47 12.70 32.13
N ASP A 381 11.32 12.98 33.42
CA ASP A 381 10.99 14.24 34.11
C ASP A 381 9.86 15.18 33.63
N GLU A 382 8.94 15.40 34.59
CA GLU A 382 7.92 16.43 34.69
C GLU A 382 8.54 17.84 34.86
N TYR A 383 7.95 18.84 34.21
CA TYR A 383 8.18 20.25 34.54
C TYR A 383 6.85 20.94 34.83
N GLU A 384 6.73 21.45 36.06
CA GLU A 384 5.68 22.38 36.52
C GLU A 384 5.92 23.79 35.95
N GLU A 385 4.87 24.45 35.46
CA GLU A 385 4.85 25.89 35.22
C GLU A 385 3.87 26.57 36.18
N GLY A 386 4.42 27.33 37.13
CA GLY A 386 3.69 28.30 37.94
C GLY A 386 3.46 29.60 37.17
N SER A 387 2.24 30.15 37.29
CA SER A 387 1.90 31.49 36.80
C SER A 387 1.45 32.37 37.95
N GLU A 388 2.30 33.33 38.32
CA GLU A 388 1.89 34.57 38.96
C GLU A 388 1.77 35.63 37.86
N GLU A 389 0.61 36.29 37.74
CA GLU A 389 0.59 37.72 37.42
C GLU A 389 -0.74 38.36 37.81
N GLY A 390 -0.63 39.44 38.58
CA GLY A 390 -1.74 40.18 39.14
C GLY A 390 -2.14 41.41 38.32
N LYS A 391 -3.40 41.77 38.52
CA LYS A 391 -3.98 43.13 38.60
C LYS A 391 -3.83 44.07 37.39
N GLY A 392 -4.98 44.47 36.86
CA GLY A 392 -5.16 45.77 36.21
C GLY A 392 -6.49 45.88 35.47
N GLY A 393 -7.58 46.19 36.17
CA GLY A 393 -8.89 46.46 35.55
C GLY A 393 -9.03 47.90 35.08
N VAL A 394 -9.90 48.14 34.09
CA VAL A 394 -10.64 49.41 33.88
C VAL A 394 -11.94 49.12 33.10
N SER A 395 -13.05 49.58 33.68
CA SER A 395 -14.41 49.80 33.14
C SER A 395 -14.43 50.69 31.88
N GLY A 396 -15.33 50.64 30.89
CA GLY A 396 -16.77 50.40 30.85
C GLY A 396 -17.41 51.39 29.84
N SER A 397 -18.65 51.12 29.39
CA SER A 397 -19.52 51.88 28.44
C SER A 397 -19.22 51.68 26.94
N GLY A 398 -20.17 51.48 26.02
CA GLY A 398 -21.63 51.37 26.06
C GLY A 398 -22.22 51.35 24.62
N GLY A 399 -23.39 50.73 24.44
CA GLY A 399 -24.27 50.77 23.24
C GLY A 399 -23.95 49.72 22.15
N GLY A 400 -24.89 48.97 21.56
CA GLY A 400 -26.35 48.98 21.55
C GLY A 400 -26.85 48.63 20.14
N GLY A 401 -27.56 47.51 19.98
CA GLY A 401 -28.26 47.06 18.75
C GLY A 401 -27.48 45.99 17.96
N GLY A 402 -28.04 44.88 17.46
CA GLY A 402 -29.40 44.34 17.40
C GLY A 402 -29.43 43.24 16.31
N ALA A 403 -30.21 42.18 16.50
CA ALA A 403 -30.49 41.04 15.59
C ALA A 403 -29.30 40.08 15.32
N ASP A 404 -29.41 38.74 15.20
CA ASP A 404 -30.41 37.67 15.40
C ASP A 404 -29.56 36.36 15.38
N PRO A 405 -29.93 35.27 16.07
CA PRO A 405 -29.11 34.07 16.19
C PRO A 405 -29.51 33.01 15.15
N ASP A 406 -28.53 32.42 14.45
CA ASP A 406 -28.64 31.02 14.02
C ASP A 406 -27.31 30.51 13.41
N MET A 407 -26.49 29.90 14.26
CA MET A 407 -25.55 28.86 13.84
C MET A 407 -25.54 27.78 14.91
N LYS A 408 -26.38 26.77 14.71
CA LYS A 408 -26.26 25.48 15.39
C LYS A 408 -25.84 24.42 14.38
N GLY A 409 -24.72 23.80 14.69
CA GLY A 409 -24.53 22.35 14.54
C GLY A 409 -24.27 21.86 13.12
N TYR A 410 -23.00 21.78 12.74
CA TYR A 410 -22.55 20.69 11.87
C TYR A 410 -21.94 19.61 12.75
N ASP A 411 -22.77 18.59 12.97
CA ASP A 411 -22.43 17.32 13.59
C ASP A 411 -21.61 16.49 12.58
N LYS A 412 -20.53 15.88 13.11
CA LYS A 412 -19.56 15.08 12.37
C LYS A 412 -20.14 13.69 12.17
N ARG A 413 -20.15 13.19 10.93
CA ARG A 413 -19.96 11.76 10.63
C ARG A 413 -19.17 11.60 9.35
#